data_AF-A0A2R3JN76-F1
#
_entry.id   AF-A0A2R3JN76-F1
#
_cell.length_a   1.000
_cell.length_b   1.000
_cell.length_c   1.000
_cell.angle_alpha   90.00
_cell.angle_beta   90.00
_cell.angle_gamma   90.00
#
_symmetry.space_group_name_H-M   'P 1'
#
loop_
_entity.id
_entity.type
_entity.pdbx_description
1 polymer ?
#
loop_
_entity_poly.entity_id
_entity_poly.type
_entity_poly.pdbx_seq_one_letter_code
_entity_poly.pdbx_strand_id
1 'polypeptide(L)' 'MLTTLKAKKELIVKRTINGAGALTYQIKLTCDARRPSPYNVSVTAFTLLGRAIISHQSFTELSTAKLVFQHYFTNLTHK' A
#
# COMPACT_ATOMS: atom_id res chain seq x y z
N MET A 1 23.03 6.11 -26.50
CA MET A 1 21.56 5.98 -26.44
C MET A 1 21.18 5.50 -25.03
N LEU A 2 20.81 6.41 -24.13
CA LEU A 2 20.26 6.04 -22.82
C LEU A 2 18.81 5.62 -23.05
N THR A 3 18.54 4.33 -23.15
CA THR A 3 17.19 3.81 -23.03
C THR A 3 16.73 4.07 -21.60
N THR A 4 16.04 5.19 -21.38
CA THR A 4 15.21 5.39 -20.19
C THR A 4 14.12 4.33 -20.22
N LEU A 5 14.44 3.12 -19.74
CA LEU A 5 13.45 2.15 -19.34
C LEU A 5 12.55 2.88 -18.36
N LYS A 6 11.31 3.15 -18.75
CA LYS A 6 10.28 3.66 -17.85
C LYS A 6 10.03 2.56 -16.81
N ALA A 7 10.87 2.49 -15.79
CA ALA A 7 10.63 1.66 -14.61
C ALA A 7 9.27 2.12 -14.07
N LYS A 8 8.29 1.24 -14.21
CA LYS A 8 6.88 1.48 -13.93
C LYS A 8 6.68 1.32 -12.42
N LYS A 9 5.77 2.09 -11.83
CA LYS A 9 5.34 1.79 -10.47
C LYS A 9 4.62 0.45 -10.49
N GLU A 10 5.19 -0.55 -9.86
CA GLU A 10 4.69 -1.92 -9.85
C GLU A 10 3.89 -2.18 -8.57
N LEU A 11 2.74 -2.84 -8.73
CA LEU A 11 1.96 -3.30 -7.59
C LEU A 11 2.49 -4.68 -7.18
N ILE A 12 3.04 -4.77 -5.96
CA ILE A 12 3.53 -6.04 -5.43
C ILE A 12 2.35 -6.83 -4.86
N VAL A 13 1.58 -6.22 -3.94
CA VAL A 13 0.40 -6.84 -3.32
C VAL A 13 -0.67 -5.78 -3.08
N LYS A 14 -1.92 -6.15 -3.30
CA LYS A 14 -3.09 -5.37 -2.90
C LYS A 14 -4.06 -6.27 -2.17
N ARG A 15 -4.57 -5.80 -1.03
CA ARG A 15 -5.66 -6.44 -0.31
C ARG A 15 -6.75 -5.42 -0.04
N THR A 16 -7.98 -5.88 -0.11
CA THR A 16 -9.17 -5.13 0.25
C THR A 16 -9.80 -5.85 1.43
N ILE A 17 -10.13 -5.10 2.48
CA ILE A 17 -10.79 -5.59 3.68
C ILE A 17 -12.12 -4.85 3.75
N ASN A 18 -13.21 -5.62 3.81
CA ASN A 18 -14.53 -5.07 4.07
C ASN A 18 -14.68 -4.95 5.58
N GLY A 19 -14.68 -3.72 6.11
CA GLY A 19 -14.96 -3.47 7.51
C GLY A 19 -16.46 -3.51 7.80
N ALA A 20 -16.83 -3.30 9.06
CA ALA A 20 -18.23 -3.20 9.45
C ALA A 20 -18.94 -2.03 8.73
N GLY A 21 -20.13 -2.30 8.18
CA GLY A 21 -20.93 -1.32 7.44
C GLY A 21 -20.43 -1.05 6.01
N ALA A 22 -20.34 0.22 5.63
CA ALA A 22 -19.96 0.67 4.27
C ALA A 22 -18.52 1.21 4.20
N LEU A 23 -17.67 0.74 5.11
CA LEU A 23 -16.26 1.12 5.19
C LEU A 23 -15.40 -0.01 4.61
N THR A 24 -14.69 0.28 3.53
CA THR A 24 -13.77 -0.66 2.89
C THR A 24 -12.34 -0.14 2.99
N TYR A 25 -11.45 -0.92 3.57
CA TYR A 25 -10.03 -0.61 3.59
C TYR A 25 -9.32 -1.26 2.41
N GLN A 26 -8.35 -0.56 1.85
CA GLN A 26 -7.50 -1.06 0.79
C GLN A 26 -6.05 -0.79 1.15
N ILE A 27 -5.29 -1.87 1.28
CA ILE A 27 -3.87 -1.84 1.60
C ILE A 27 -3.12 -2.21 0.33
N LYS A 28 -2.15 -1.39 -0.08
CA LYS A 28 -1.31 -1.62 -1.26
C LYS A 28 0.15 -1.55 -0.88
N LEU A 29 0.90 -2.58 -1.27
CA LEU A 29 2.36 -2.57 -1.32
C LEU A 29 2.78 -2.38 -2.77
N THR A 30 3.50 -1.30 -3.06
CA THR A 30 3.96 -0.94 -4.41
C THR A 30 5.49 -0.77 -4.41
N CYS A 31 6.12 -1.02 -5.55
CA CYS A 31 7.53 -0.76 -5.79
C CYS A 31 7.68 0.38 -6.79
N ASP A 32 8.52 1.34 -6.49
CA ASP A 32 8.94 2.42 -7.37
C ASP A 32 10.48 2.52 -7.33
N ALA A 33 11.13 1.81 -8.26
CA ALA A 33 12.60 1.71 -8.32
C ALA A 33 13.33 3.06 -8.54
N ARG A 34 12.60 4.15 -8.81
CA ARG A 34 13.18 5.51 -8.97
C ARG A 34 13.47 6.18 -7.64
N ARG A 35 12.87 5.70 -6.55
CA ARG A 35 12.95 6.34 -5.24
C ARG A 35 14.03 5.65 -4.39
N PRO A 36 14.74 6.41 -3.55
CA PRO A 36 15.69 5.83 -2.57
C PRO A 36 15.00 4.85 -1.62
N SER A 37 13.69 5.04 -1.38
CA SER A 37 12.81 4.09 -0.69
C SER A 37 11.81 3.51 -1.69
N PRO A 38 12.18 2.43 -2.41
CA PRO A 38 11.38 1.95 -3.53
C PRO A 38 10.08 1.29 -3.08
N TYR A 39 10.01 0.73 -1.87
CA TYR A 39 8.81 0.03 -1.41
C TYR A 39 7.88 0.98 -0.68
N ASN A 40 6.60 0.98 -1.04
CA ASN A 40 5.60 1.87 -0.45
C ASN A 40 4.39 1.07 -0.01
N VAL A 41 4.03 1.18 1.26
CA VAL A 41 2.79 0.66 1.83
C VAL A 41 1.82 1.82 1.99
N SER A 42 0.64 1.70 1.39
CA SER A 42 -0.43 2.69 1.52
C SER A 42 -1.73 2.04 1.97
N VAL A 43 -2.41 2.70 2.89
CA VAL A 43 -3.72 2.30 3.41
C VAL A 43 -4.72 3.37 3.02
N THR A 44 -5.77 2.98 2.33
CA THR A 44 -6.86 3.85 1.90
C THR A 44 -8.16 3.31 2.46
N ALA A 45 -8.96 4.16 3.10
CA ALA A 45 -10.35 3.87 3.41
C ALA A 45 -11.26 4.39 2.28
N PHE A 46 -12.26 3.59 1.95
CA PHE A 46 -13.38 3.95 1.11
C PHE A 46 -14.62 3.94 1.99
N THR A 47 -15.29 5.09 2.04
CA THR A 47 -16.52 5.30 2.79
C THR A 47 -17.63 5.67 1.81
N LEU A 48 -18.88 5.72 2.27
CA LEU A 48 -19.99 6.27 1.48
C LEU A 48 -19.75 7.72 1.02
N LEU A 49 -18.96 8.47 1.79
CA LEU A 49 -18.63 9.87 1.50
C LEU A 49 -17.46 10.03 0.53
N GLY A 50 -16.75 8.95 0.22
CA GLY A 50 -15.60 8.96 -0.70
C GLY A 50 -14.35 8.29 -0.15
N ARG A 51 -13.20 8.66 -0.69
CA ARG A 51 -11.90 8.00 -0.47
C ARG A 51 -10.99 8.85 0.42
N ALA A 52 -10.44 8.24 1.47
CA ALA A 52 -9.44 8.84 2.35
C ALA A 52 -8.15 8.00 2.40
N ILE A 53 -6.99 8.65 2.36
CA ILE A 53 -5.71 7.98 2.59
C ILE A 53 -5.42 8.03 4.08
N ILE A 54 -5.34 6.87 4.73
CA ILE A 54 -5.14 6.76 6.18
C ILE A 54 -3.66 6.77 6.52
N SER A 55 -2.87 6.08 5.71
CA SER A 55 -1.44 5.96 5.94
C SER A 55 -0.71 5.77 4.63
N HIS A 56 0.51 6.31 4.59
CA HIS A 56 1.45 6.13 3.50
C HIS A 56 2.86 6.08 4.09
N GLN A 57 3.55 4.95 3.92
CA GLN A 57 4.90 4.74 4.42
C GLN A 57 5.80 4.18 3.31
N SER A 58 7.04 4.67 3.30
CA SER A 58 8.07 4.30 2.33
C SER A 58 9.21 3.56 3.02
N PHE A 59 9.74 2.54 2.36
CA PHE A 59 10.76 1.64 2.89
C PHE A 59 11.85 1.38 1.83
N THR A 60 13.07 1.21 2.32
CA THR A 60 14.22 0.79 1.51
C THR A 60 14.21 -0.72 1.26
N GLU A 61 13.71 -1.50 2.22
CA GLU A 61 13.70 -2.97 2.19
C GLU A 61 12.30 -3.57 2.03
N LEU A 62 12.19 -4.62 1.22
CA LEU A 62 10.94 -5.33 0.98
C LEU A 62 10.43 -6.09 2.20
N SER A 63 11.34 -6.68 2.98
CA SER A 63 11.06 -7.41 4.23
C SER A 63 10.27 -6.54 5.21
N THR A 64 10.79 -5.36 5.52
CA THR A 64 10.17 -4.37 6.41
C THR A 64 8.82 -3.92 5.87
N ALA A 65 8.74 -3.63 4.57
CA ALA A 65 7.49 -3.24 3.92
C ALA A 65 6.41 -4.35 4.00
N LYS A 66 6.80 -5.63 3.86
CA LYS A 66 5.90 -6.78 4.02
C LYS A 66 5.42 -6.95 5.46
N LEU A 67 6.30 -6.79 6.44
CA LEU A 67 5.93 -6.86 7.87
C LEU A 67 4.90 -5.78 8.22
N VAL A 68 5.14 -4.53 7.79
CA VAL A 68 4.20 -3.43 8.01
C VAL A 68 2.88 -3.66 7.27
N PHE A 69 2.93 -4.18 6.04
CA PHE A 69 1.74 -4.58 5.29
C PHE A 69 0.90 -5.62 6.05
N GLN A 70 1.55 -6.67 6.57
CA GLN A 70 0.89 -7.72 7.36
C GLN A 70 0.31 -7.16 8.66
N HIS A 71 1.05 -6.30 9.36
CA HIS A 71 0.58 -5.65 10.57
C HIS A 71 -0.67 -4.80 10.32
N TYR A 72 -0.68 -3.98 9.26
CA TYR A 72 -1.88 -3.23 8.88
C TYR A 72 -3.05 -4.14 8.52
N PHE A 73 -2.79 -5.23 7.79
CA PHE A 73 -3.83 -6.18 7.42
C PHE A 73 -4.47 -6.82 8.66
N THR A 74 -3.65 -7.33 9.59
CA THR A 74 -4.12 -7.91 10.85
C THR A 74 -4.90 -6.88 11.67
N ASN A 75 -4.34 -5.69 11.91
CA ASN A 75 -4.97 -4.66 12.74
C ASN A 75 -6.35 -4.23 12.18
N LEU A 76 -6.46 -4.07 10.85
CA LEU A 76 -7.72 -3.68 10.20
C LEU A 76 -8.72 -4.84 10.05
N THR A 77 -8.29 -6.09 10.17
CA THR A 77 -9.20 -7.26 10.15
C THR A 77 -9.79 -7.53 11.54
N HIS A 78 -9.10 -7.15 12.61
CA HIS A 78 -9.55 -7.34 13.99
C HIS A 78 -10.36 -6.17 14.57
N LYS A 79 -10.72 -5.18 13.75
CA LYS A 79 -11.52 -4.01 14.12
C LYS A 79 -12.88 -4.05 13.42
#